data_AF-A0A178B8Z8-F1
#
_entry.id   AF-A0A178B8Z8-F1
#
_cell.length_a   1.000
_cell.length_b   1.000
_cell.length_c   1.000
_cell.angle_alpha   90.00
_cell.angle_beta   90.00
_cell.angle_gamma   90.00
#
_symmetry.space_group_name_H-M   'P 1'
#
loop_
_entity.id
_entity.type
_entity.pdbx_description
1 polymer ?
#
loop_
_entity_poly.entity_id
_entity_poly.type
_entity_poly.pdbx_seq_one_letter_code
_entity_poly.pdbx_strand_id
1 'polypeptide(L)'
;MGRFDTLNPDTQDMVTCLLPALATAWNVDDPVEIIPEDIRMRAWDCERRDHIKDQTENDPRNWGVQFLKDLMAIARVKKGDLDCFYDDLRAKIETHEDKHPWCRLSDIRQIRDEYEHPNRKKPQAEDSSDTSSTDSFLEELVEPDLAPGEKRKRGHEIYEARVQQSSRRKKYGRLRRGDDGSYHRKDVSKNRHKKPRTSEPATPDVRRRRSTALPSDGEEEEQSNHSPYAAAFYQQQATPAYSMSPVPPVPAHVLESVENGTTSIEDQEMQAELEVAEAELNAARLRQQYWAKLKREKNALEHGDASPNNGPGGQSYM
;
A
#
# COMPACT_ATOMS: atom_id res chain seq x y z
N MET A 1 -26.63 -1.99 -20.89
CA MET A 1 -25.93 -3.01 -20.08
C MET A 1 -25.74 -2.44 -18.70
N GLY A 2 -26.18 -3.18 -17.67
CA GLY A 2 -26.06 -2.74 -16.29
C GLY A 2 -24.60 -2.76 -15.83
N ARG A 3 -24.31 -2.12 -14.70
CA ARG A 3 -22.96 -2.15 -14.11
C ARG A 3 -22.54 -3.59 -13.79
N PHE A 4 -23.47 -4.40 -13.30
CA PHE A 4 -23.26 -5.83 -13.01
C PHE A 4 -22.71 -6.61 -14.21
N ASP A 5 -23.29 -6.43 -15.40
CA ASP A 5 -22.87 -7.14 -16.63
C ASP A 5 -21.41 -6.87 -17.02
N THR A 6 -20.89 -5.71 -16.61
CA THR A 6 -19.51 -5.27 -16.90
C THR A 6 -18.49 -5.69 -15.85
N LEU A 7 -18.93 -6.30 -14.74
CA LEU A 7 -18.04 -6.78 -13.68
C LEU A 7 -17.29 -8.05 -14.12
N ASN A 8 -16.20 -8.35 -13.41
CA ASN A 8 -15.50 -9.62 -13.55
C ASN A 8 -16.43 -10.78 -13.11
N PRO A 9 -16.35 -11.97 -13.74
CA PRO A 9 -17.20 -13.11 -13.43
C PRO A 9 -17.12 -13.52 -11.95
N ASP A 10 -15.92 -13.58 -11.37
CA ASP A 10 -15.74 -13.89 -9.94
C ASP A 10 -16.49 -12.91 -9.01
N THR A 11 -16.59 -11.64 -9.44
CA THR A 11 -17.31 -10.61 -8.68
C THR A 11 -18.81 -10.74 -8.87
N GLN A 12 -19.27 -11.11 -10.06
CA GLN A 12 -20.68 -11.41 -10.35
C GLN A 12 -21.17 -12.60 -9.52
N ASP A 13 -20.38 -13.67 -9.44
CA ASP A 13 -20.68 -14.86 -8.63
C ASP A 13 -20.77 -14.50 -7.15
N MET A 14 -19.81 -13.71 -6.64
CA MET A 14 -19.85 -13.23 -5.26
C MET A 14 -21.11 -12.42 -4.95
N VAL A 15 -21.53 -11.51 -5.83
CA VAL A 15 -22.79 -10.75 -5.65
C VAL A 15 -23.99 -11.69 -5.68
N THR A 16 -24.03 -12.61 -6.63
CA THR A 16 -25.11 -13.59 -6.79
C THR A 16 -25.26 -14.49 -5.57
N CYS A 17 -24.14 -14.86 -4.92
CA CYS A 17 -24.14 -15.61 -3.67
C CYS A 17 -24.53 -14.76 -2.44
N LEU A 18 -24.16 -13.48 -2.41
CA LEU A 18 -24.42 -12.60 -1.26
C LEU A 18 -25.88 -12.15 -1.16
N LEU A 19 -26.55 -11.91 -2.28
CA LEU A 19 -27.92 -11.36 -2.27
C LEU A 19 -28.94 -12.26 -1.56
N PRO A 20 -29.04 -13.57 -1.85
CA PRO A 20 -29.96 -14.45 -1.12
C PRO A 20 -29.59 -14.57 0.36
N ALA A 21 -28.30 -14.58 0.68
CA ALA A 21 -27.85 -14.65 2.07
C ALA A 21 -28.23 -13.37 2.85
N LEU A 22 -28.21 -12.21 2.19
CA LEU A 22 -28.64 -10.93 2.77
C LEU A 22 -30.15 -10.92 3.05
N ALA A 23 -30.97 -11.34 2.09
CA ALA A 23 -32.42 -11.48 2.26
C ALA A 23 -32.74 -12.32 3.51
N THR A 24 -32.12 -13.49 3.63
CA THR A 24 -32.28 -14.36 4.81
C THR A 24 -31.79 -13.70 6.11
N ALA A 25 -30.66 -12.98 6.08
CA ALA A 25 -30.10 -12.36 7.30
C ALA A 25 -30.98 -11.24 7.86
N TRP A 26 -31.72 -10.54 7.00
CA TRP A 26 -32.64 -9.48 7.39
C TRP A 26 -34.10 -9.94 7.50
N ASN A 27 -34.39 -11.21 7.21
CA ASN A 27 -35.74 -11.78 7.14
C ASN A 27 -36.67 -11.03 6.15
N VAL A 28 -36.16 -10.78 4.95
CA VAL A 28 -36.86 -10.07 3.87
C VAL A 28 -36.93 -10.95 2.63
N ASP A 29 -38.01 -10.85 1.86
CA ASP A 29 -38.17 -11.63 0.62
C ASP A 29 -37.28 -11.09 -0.51
N ASP A 30 -37.25 -9.77 -0.69
CA ASP A 30 -36.43 -9.09 -1.69
C ASP A 30 -35.31 -8.25 -1.04
N PRO A 31 -34.02 -8.49 -1.36
CA PRO A 31 -32.92 -7.65 -0.91
C PRO A 31 -33.10 -6.15 -1.18
N VAL A 32 -33.90 -5.79 -2.18
CA VAL A 32 -34.22 -4.38 -2.52
C VAL A 32 -34.88 -3.64 -1.36
N GLU A 33 -35.68 -4.33 -0.56
CA GLU A 33 -36.42 -3.73 0.56
C GLU A 33 -35.50 -3.43 1.76
N ILE A 34 -34.28 -3.97 1.80
CA ILE A 34 -33.29 -3.66 2.85
C ILE A 34 -32.92 -2.17 2.86
N ILE A 35 -33.09 -1.46 1.75
CA ILE A 35 -32.90 -0.01 1.70
C ILE A 35 -34.17 0.66 1.14
N PRO A 36 -34.86 1.47 1.96
CA PRO A 36 -36.04 2.22 1.53
C PRO A 36 -35.76 3.09 0.31
N GLU A 37 -36.76 3.23 -0.57
CA GLU A 37 -36.64 3.92 -1.86
C GLU A 37 -36.27 5.40 -1.71
N ASP A 38 -36.77 6.07 -0.66
CA ASP A 38 -36.53 7.48 -0.35
C ASP A 38 -35.05 7.80 -0.12
N ILE A 39 -34.31 6.86 0.47
CA ILE A 39 -32.91 7.02 0.85
C ILE A 39 -31.95 6.17 0.02
N ARG A 40 -32.45 5.46 -1.00
CA ARG A 40 -31.64 4.57 -1.82
C ARG A 40 -30.64 5.34 -2.68
N MET A 41 -29.49 4.71 -2.94
CA MET A 41 -28.53 5.24 -3.92
C MET A 41 -29.18 5.44 -5.29
N ARG A 42 -28.74 6.48 -6.00
CA ARG A 42 -29.21 6.78 -7.35
C ARG A 42 -28.61 5.84 -8.38
N ALA A 43 -29.38 5.57 -9.44
CA ALA A 43 -28.92 4.78 -10.56
C ALA A 43 -27.67 5.41 -11.20
N TRP A 44 -26.68 4.60 -11.51
CA TRP A 44 -25.45 5.05 -12.17
C TRP A 44 -25.57 4.87 -13.69
N ASP A 45 -25.47 5.97 -14.44
CA ASP A 45 -25.43 5.91 -15.90
C ASP A 45 -24.02 5.50 -16.36
N CYS A 46 -23.88 4.29 -16.86
CA CYS A 46 -22.62 3.78 -17.40
C CYS A 46 -22.13 4.55 -18.65
N GLU A 47 -23.03 5.11 -19.46
CA GLU A 47 -22.71 5.83 -20.69
C GLU A 47 -22.21 7.23 -20.38
N ARG A 48 -22.93 7.95 -19.51
CA ARG A 48 -22.58 9.32 -19.10
C ARG A 48 -21.55 9.38 -17.96
N ARG A 49 -21.37 8.26 -17.25
CA ARG A 49 -20.54 8.14 -16.03
C ARG A 49 -20.94 9.13 -14.95
N ASP A 50 -22.25 9.28 -14.74
CA ASP A 50 -22.82 10.16 -13.71
C ASP A 50 -24.06 9.51 -13.09
N HIS A 51 -24.45 9.97 -11.89
CA HIS A 51 -25.67 9.50 -11.24
C HIS A 51 -26.90 10.15 -11.88
N ILE A 52 -27.90 9.32 -12.21
CA ILE A 52 -29.18 9.77 -12.74
C ILE A 52 -29.98 10.35 -11.57
N LYS A 53 -30.23 11.65 -11.60
CA LYS A 53 -30.88 12.33 -10.47
C LYS A 53 -32.30 11.83 -10.21
N ASP A 54 -33.04 11.49 -11.24
CA ASP A 54 -34.47 11.21 -11.06
C ASP A 54 -34.78 9.71 -10.90
N GLN A 55 -33.75 8.85 -10.78
CA GLN A 55 -33.91 7.40 -10.71
C GLN A 55 -33.11 6.79 -9.56
N THR A 56 -33.77 5.97 -8.76
CA THR A 56 -33.20 5.13 -7.70
C THR A 56 -32.67 3.81 -8.28
N GLU A 57 -31.62 3.26 -7.68
CA GLU A 57 -31.03 1.99 -8.11
C GLU A 57 -31.85 0.82 -7.56
N ASN A 58 -32.76 0.29 -8.37
CA ASN A 58 -33.65 -0.81 -7.97
C ASN A 58 -33.01 -2.20 -8.08
N ASP A 59 -31.85 -2.33 -8.72
CA ASP A 59 -31.16 -3.62 -8.80
C ASP A 59 -30.08 -3.72 -7.71
N PRO A 60 -30.23 -4.63 -6.72
CA PRO A 60 -29.29 -4.74 -5.62
C PRO A 60 -27.94 -5.30 -6.08
N ARG A 61 -27.86 -5.87 -7.29
CA ARG A 61 -26.60 -6.30 -7.92
C ARG A 61 -25.67 -5.13 -8.23
N ASN A 62 -26.22 -3.92 -8.39
CA ASN A 62 -25.46 -2.72 -8.75
C ASN A 62 -24.96 -1.91 -7.55
N TRP A 63 -25.42 -2.22 -6.33
CA TRP A 63 -25.04 -1.51 -5.09
C TRP A 63 -23.54 -1.63 -4.76
N GLY A 64 -22.87 -2.63 -5.32
CA GLY A 64 -21.43 -2.85 -5.18
C GLY A 64 -21.09 -3.78 -4.01
N VAL A 65 -20.06 -4.60 -4.21
CA VAL A 65 -19.72 -5.70 -3.28
C VAL A 65 -19.40 -5.23 -1.88
N GLN A 66 -18.63 -4.14 -1.74
CA GLN A 66 -18.23 -3.66 -0.42
C GLN A 66 -19.45 -3.23 0.40
N PHE A 67 -20.41 -2.58 -0.25
CA PHE A 67 -21.67 -2.17 0.36
C PHE A 67 -22.47 -3.39 0.84
N LEU A 68 -22.61 -4.42 0.01
CA LEU A 68 -23.29 -5.67 0.38
C LEU A 68 -22.59 -6.38 1.55
N LYS A 69 -21.26 -6.38 1.59
CA LYS A 69 -20.48 -6.97 2.70
C LYS A 69 -20.71 -6.21 4.01
N ASP A 70 -20.74 -4.88 3.96
CA ASP A 70 -20.96 -4.06 5.15
C ASP A 70 -22.41 -4.22 5.66
N LEU A 71 -23.41 -4.32 4.77
CA LEU A 71 -24.79 -4.67 5.15
C LEU A 71 -24.89 -6.04 5.80
N MET A 72 -24.20 -7.05 5.28
CA MET A 72 -24.15 -8.39 5.87
C MET A 72 -23.52 -8.37 7.27
N ALA A 73 -22.47 -7.57 7.48
CA ALA A 73 -21.87 -7.39 8.80
C ALA A 73 -22.85 -6.76 9.79
N ILE A 74 -23.54 -5.70 9.37
CA ILE A 74 -24.58 -5.04 10.17
C ILE A 74 -25.70 -6.02 10.55
N ALA A 75 -26.20 -6.79 9.58
CA ALA A 75 -27.26 -7.78 9.81
C ALA A 75 -26.89 -8.78 10.90
N ARG A 76 -25.64 -9.23 10.92
CA ARG A 76 -25.13 -10.16 11.94
C ARG A 76 -25.06 -9.54 13.32
N VAL A 77 -24.66 -8.28 13.43
CA VAL A 77 -24.54 -7.59 14.72
C VAL A 77 -25.92 -7.25 15.29
N LYS A 78 -26.83 -6.77 14.46
CA LYS A 78 -28.20 -6.37 14.86
C LYS A 78 -29.24 -7.49 14.80
N LYS A 79 -28.84 -8.71 14.40
CA LYS A 79 -29.71 -9.88 14.25
C LYS A 79 -30.91 -9.65 13.33
N GLY A 80 -30.71 -8.84 12.28
CA GLY A 80 -31.75 -8.55 11.28
C GLY A 80 -32.81 -7.54 11.71
N ASP A 81 -32.59 -6.73 12.75
CA ASP A 81 -33.50 -5.66 13.15
C ASP A 81 -33.45 -4.48 12.15
N LEU A 82 -34.39 -4.47 11.21
CA LEU A 82 -34.50 -3.47 10.13
C LEU A 82 -34.94 -2.10 10.64
N ASP A 83 -35.89 -2.06 11.58
CA ASP A 83 -36.48 -0.80 12.03
C ASP A 83 -35.41 0.08 12.70
N CYS A 84 -34.62 -0.51 13.61
CA CYS A 84 -33.49 0.19 14.20
C CYS A 84 -32.46 0.64 13.15
N PHE A 85 -32.22 -0.19 12.13
CA PHE A 85 -31.28 0.15 11.06
C PHE A 85 -31.78 1.33 10.20
N TYR A 86 -33.07 1.39 9.90
CA TYR A 86 -33.66 2.49 9.13
C TYR A 86 -33.60 3.82 9.88
N ASP A 87 -33.88 3.80 11.18
CA ASP A 87 -33.81 5.00 12.00
C ASP A 87 -32.38 5.55 12.07
N ASP A 88 -31.40 4.66 12.32
CA ASP A 88 -29.99 5.04 12.37
C ASP A 88 -29.48 5.52 10.98
N LEU A 89 -29.95 4.89 9.89
CA LEU A 89 -29.60 5.31 8.54
C LEU A 89 -30.17 6.69 8.20
N ARG A 90 -31.43 6.96 8.55
CA ARG A 90 -32.07 8.27 8.36
C ARG A 90 -31.38 9.35 9.17
N ALA A 91 -31.03 9.07 10.43
CA ALA A 91 -30.29 10.01 11.27
C ALA A 91 -28.93 10.38 10.66
N LYS A 92 -28.24 9.40 10.05
CA LYS A 92 -26.99 9.66 9.32
C LYS A 92 -27.21 10.50 8.08
N ILE A 93 -28.28 10.23 7.31
CA ILE A 93 -28.61 10.96 6.08
C ILE A 93 -29.00 12.42 6.38
N GLU A 94 -29.77 12.66 7.45
CA GLU A 94 -30.14 14.00 7.92
C GLU A 94 -28.92 14.84 8.35
N THR A 95 -27.81 14.19 8.72
CA THR A 95 -26.55 14.87 9.02
C THR A 95 -25.86 15.40 7.75
N HIS A 96 -26.15 14.84 6.57
CA HIS A 96 -25.65 15.42 5.33
C HIS A 96 -26.45 16.70 5.05
N GLU A 97 -25.75 17.76 4.65
CA GLU A 97 -26.42 18.95 4.11
C GLU A 97 -27.42 18.54 3.01
N ASP A 98 -28.49 19.32 2.82
CA ASP A 98 -29.61 19.16 1.84
C ASP A 98 -29.19 18.79 0.39
N LYS A 99 -27.90 18.81 0.12
CA LYS A 99 -27.28 18.47 -1.14
C LYS A 99 -27.49 17.01 -1.56
N HIS A 100 -27.62 16.07 -0.62
CA HIS A 100 -27.66 14.62 -0.93
C HIS A 100 -28.60 13.81 -0.04
N PRO A 101 -29.86 13.56 -0.45
CA PRO A 101 -30.83 12.79 0.34
C PRO A 101 -30.62 11.26 0.29
N TRP A 102 -29.55 10.76 -0.34
CA TRP A 102 -29.32 9.34 -0.56
C TRP A 102 -28.19 8.79 0.31
N CYS A 103 -28.30 7.52 0.68
CA CYS A 103 -27.27 6.83 1.46
C CYS A 103 -25.96 6.73 0.68
N ARG A 104 -24.83 6.86 1.38
CA ARG A 104 -23.49 6.64 0.84
C ARG A 104 -22.85 5.41 1.48
N LEU A 105 -21.85 4.86 0.81
CA LEU A 105 -21.01 3.81 1.38
C LEU A 105 -20.34 4.24 2.70
N SER A 106 -20.02 5.54 2.84
CA SER A 106 -19.47 6.09 4.09
C SER A 106 -20.43 5.92 5.27
N ASP A 107 -21.73 6.07 5.03
CA ASP A 107 -22.74 6.10 6.08
C ASP A 107 -22.96 4.68 6.61
N ILE A 108 -23.07 3.71 5.69
CA ILE A 108 -23.14 2.29 6.05
C ILE A 108 -21.87 1.85 6.79
N ARG A 109 -20.68 2.30 6.35
CA ARG A 109 -19.43 2.00 7.06
C ARG A 109 -19.43 2.58 8.47
N GLN A 110 -19.89 3.82 8.65
CA GLN A 110 -19.96 4.43 9.98
C GLN A 110 -20.96 3.68 10.90
N ILE A 111 -22.14 3.34 10.40
CA ILE A 111 -23.14 2.57 11.15
C ILE A 111 -22.56 1.21 11.55
N ARG A 112 -21.89 0.52 10.61
CA ARG A 112 -21.19 -0.73 10.88
C ARG A 112 -20.16 -0.55 12.00
N ASP A 113 -19.30 0.46 11.91
CA ASP A 113 -18.25 0.73 12.91
C ASP A 113 -18.86 1.05 14.29
N GLU A 114 -19.97 1.80 14.34
CA GLU A 114 -20.71 2.12 15.57
C GLU A 114 -21.31 0.87 16.23
N TYR A 115 -21.78 -0.09 15.42
CA TYR A 115 -22.33 -1.36 15.92
C TYR A 115 -21.24 -2.37 16.33
N GLU A 116 -20.15 -2.47 15.58
CA GLU A 116 -19.02 -3.36 15.92
C GLU A 116 -18.26 -2.87 17.15
N HIS A 117 -18.23 -1.56 17.39
CA HIS A 117 -17.45 -0.94 18.46
C HIS A 117 -18.25 0.10 19.27
N PRO A 118 -19.29 -0.31 20.02
CA PRO A 118 -20.15 0.62 20.76
C PRO A 118 -19.40 1.44 21.81
N ASN A 119 -18.28 0.92 22.33
CA ASN A 119 -17.45 1.60 23.34
C ASN A 119 -16.40 2.55 22.75
N ARG A 120 -16.24 2.59 21.41
CA ARG A 120 -15.27 3.48 20.79
C ARG A 120 -15.82 4.90 20.87
N LYS A 121 -15.08 5.78 21.55
CA LYS A 121 -15.42 7.21 21.60
C LYS A 121 -15.55 7.69 20.14
N LYS A 122 -16.74 8.17 19.77
CA LYS A 122 -16.98 8.73 18.43
C LYS A 122 -15.85 9.72 18.17
N PRO A 123 -15.11 9.60 17.05
CA PRO A 123 -14.18 10.65 16.68
C PRO A 123 -15.02 11.93 16.68
N GLN A 124 -14.70 12.83 17.59
CA GLN A 124 -15.40 14.10 17.70
C GLN A 124 -15.31 14.68 16.30
N ALA A 125 -16.47 14.87 15.66
CA ALA A 125 -16.50 15.52 14.36
C ALA A 125 -15.76 16.82 14.62
N GLU A 126 -14.53 16.92 14.13
CA GLU A 126 -13.83 18.18 14.09
C GLU A 126 -14.73 18.97 13.17
N ASP A 127 -15.57 19.80 13.78
CA ASP A 127 -16.30 20.83 13.09
C ASP A 127 -15.29 21.37 12.09
N SER A 128 -15.65 21.31 10.82
CA SER A 128 -14.99 22.04 9.76
C SER A 128 -15.18 23.54 10.03
N SER A 129 -14.71 23.99 11.18
CA SER A 129 -14.14 25.29 11.32
C SER A 129 -12.96 25.26 10.37
N ASP A 130 -13.11 26.02 9.29
CA ASP A 130 -12.03 26.59 8.51
C ASP A 130 -11.06 27.39 9.42
N THR A 131 -10.49 26.76 10.45
CA THR A 131 -9.25 27.22 11.07
C THR A 131 -8.12 26.75 10.18
N SER A 132 -7.98 27.49 9.08
CA SER A 132 -6.70 27.99 8.62
C SER A 132 -5.71 28.14 9.79
N SER A 133 -4.98 27.07 10.14
CA SER A 133 -3.80 27.13 11.01
C SER A 133 -3.09 25.77 11.11
N THR A 134 -2.80 25.13 9.99
CA THR A 134 -1.77 24.07 9.91
C THR A 134 -0.67 24.40 8.90
N ASP A 135 -0.55 25.67 8.50
CA ASP A 135 0.60 26.18 7.74
C ASP A 135 1.65 26.88 8.65
N SER A 136 1.38 27.02 9.95
CA SER A 136 2.28 27.67 10.91
C SER A 136 3.29 26.71 11.57
N PHE A 137 3.79 25.71 10.84
CA PHE A 137 4.99 24.96 11.26
C PHE A 137 5.95 24.68 10.09
N LEU A 138 5.68 25.26 8.91
CA LEU A 138 6.55 25.16 7.73
C LEU A 138 6.98 26.52 7.18
N GLU A 139 6.71 27.62 7.89
CA GLU A 139 7.06 29.00 7.49
C GLU A 139 8.11 29.64 8.41
N GLU A 140 9.11 28.86 8.85
CA GLU A 140 10.38 29.41 9.35
C GLU A 140 11.58 28.68 8.71
N LEU A 141 11.48 28.46 7.39
CA LEU A 141 12.64 28.32 6.52
C LEU A 141 12.71 29.56 5.62
N VAL A 142 12.73 30.74 6.26
CA VAL A 142 13.17 31.97 5.60
C VAL A 142 14.64 31.77 5.30
N GLU A 143 14.93 31.46 4.05
CA GLU A 143 16.29 31.41 3.58
C GLU A 143 16.93 32.79 3.77
N PRO A 144 18.07 32.91 4.48
CA PRO A 144 18.76 34.19 4.59
C PRO A 144 19.15 34.66 3.19
N ASP A 145 18.83 35.92 2.87
CA ASP A 145 19.17 36.57 1.61
C ASP A 145 20.69 36.54 1.41
N LEU A 146 21.14 35.62 0.56
CA LEU A 146 22.54 35.56 0.12
C LEU A 146 22.76 36.68 -0.89
N ALA A 147 23.86 37.41 -0.74
CA ALA A 147 24.25 38.47 -1.66
C ALA A 147 24.26 37.98 -3.13
N PRO A 148 23.89 38.83 -4.09
CA PRO A 148 23.81 38.44 -5.49
C PRO A 148 25.19 37.99 -6.02
N GLY A 149 25.37 36.67 -6.20
CA GLY A 149 26.57 36.08 -6.78
C GLY A 149 27.05 34.76 -6.16
N GLU A 150 26.59 34.39 -4.96
CA GLU A 150 27.04 33.16 -4.32
C GLU A 150 26.21 31.93 -4.73
N LYS A 151 26.86 30.98 -5.38
CA LYS A 151 26.25 29.69 -5.74
C LYS A 151 26.24 28.77 -4.52
N ARG A 152 25.04 28.44 -4.02
CA ARG A 152 24.86 27.40 -2.98
C ARG A 152 25.54 26.09 -3.39
N LYS A 153 26.51 25.65 -2.60
CA LYS A 153 27.13 24.31 -2.74
C LYS A 153 26.05 23.26 -2.45
N ARG A 154 25.64 22.52 -3.47
CA ARG A 154 24.76 21.35 -3.34
C ARG A 154 25.49 20.26 -2.57
N GLY A 155 25.12 20.07 -1.31
CA GLY A 155 25.65 19.02 -0.47
C GLY A 155 25.09 19.08 0.94
N HIS A 156 23.76 19.01 1.08
CA HIS A 156 23.14 18.66 2.35
C HIS A 156 22.60 17.23 2.25
N GLU A 157 23.43 16.32 2.75
CA GLU A 157 23.10 14.97 3.15
C GLU A 157 22.28 15.03 4.43
N ILE A 158 20.96 15.23 4.34
CA ILE A 158 20.07 15.01 5.48
C ILE A 158 18.82 14.30 4.97
N TYR A 159 18.48 13.21 5.68
CA TYR A 159 17.35 12.29 5.54
C TYR A 159 17.58 11.04 4.66
N GLU A 160 18.13 10.01 5.31
CA GLU A 160 17.86 8.62 4.93
C GLU A 160 16.35 8.36 4.91
N ALA A 161 15.92 7.76 3.82
CA ALA A 161 14.56 7.75 3.36
C ALA A 161 13.73 6.62 3.98
N ARG A 162 12.51 6.95 4.45
CA ARG A 162 11.42 5.98 4.32
C ARG A 162 11.29 5.64 2.84
N VAL A 163 11.42 4.37 2.50
CA VAL A 163 11.11 3.82 1.18
C VAL A 163 9.61 4.04 0.93
N GLN A 164 9.25 5.21 0.42
CA GLN A 164 7.98 5.37 -0.27
C GLN A 164 8.09 4.53 -1.55
N GLN A 165 7.40 3.40 -1.58
CA GLN A 165 7.14 2.68 -2.81
C GLN A 165 6.30 3.60 -3.71
N SER A 166 6.96 4.45 -4.48
CA SER A 166 6.31 5.24 -5.50
C SER A 166 5.75 4.26 -6.54
N SER A 167 4.45 3.96 -6.44
CA SER A 167 3.73 3.12 -7.39
C SER A 167 3.49 3.87 -8.71
N ARG A 168 4.51 4.54 -9.25
CA ARG A 168 4.53 4.92 -10.67
C ARG A 168 4.75 3.64 -11.46
N ARG A 169 3.66 2.86 -11.62
CA ARG A 169 3.52 1.85 -12.65
C ARG A 169 4.00 2.48 -13.96
N LYS A 170 5.22 2.14 -14.38
CA LYS A 170 5.68 2.39 -15.75
C LYS A 170 4.64 1.72 -16.64
N LYS A 171 3.82 2.53 -17.33
CA LYS A 171 2.92 2.02 -18.38
C LYS A 171 3.83 1.34 -19.41
N TYR A 172 3.89 0.01 -19.39
CA TYR A 172 4.51 -0.76 -20.45
C TYR A 172 3.77 -0.37 -21.73
N GLY A 173 4.49 0.22 -22.69
CA GLY A 173 3.90 0.66 -23.95
C GLY A 173 3.23 -0.53 -24.63
N ARG A 174 1.94 -0.38 -24.97
CA ARG A 174 1.18 -1.42 -25.69
C ARG A 174 1.91 -1.77 -27.00
N LEU A 175 2.05 -3.07 -27.27
CA LEU A 175 2.53 -3.58 -28.55
C LEU A 175 1.60 -3.06 -29.66
N ARG A 176 2.18 -2.54 -30.73
CA ARG A 176 1.43 -2.11 -31.92
C ARG A 176 1.50 -3.23 -32.96
N ARG A 177 0.40 -3.49 -33.67
CA ARG A 177 0.43 -4.33 -34.86
C ARG A 177 1.11 -3.57 -36.00
N GLY A 178 2.07 -4.20 -36.64
CA GLY A 178 2.57 -3.82 -37.95
C GLY A 178 1.56 -4.19 -39.04
N ASP A 179 1.75 -3.64 -40.23
CA ASP A 179 0.90 -3.91 -41.40
C ASP A 179 1.02 -5.35 -41.90
N ASP A 180 2.08 -6.06 -41.48
CA ASP A 180 2.30 -7.50 -41.66
C ASP A 180 1.56 -8.38 -40.64
N GLY A 181 0.83 -7.76 -39.70
CA GLY A 181 0.12 -8.46 -38.62
C GLY A 181 1.01 -8.89 -37.45
N SER A 182 2.31 -8.61 -37.49
CA SER A 182 3.22 -8.94 -36.39
C SER A 182 3.20 -7.85 -35.30
N TYR A 183 3.56 -8.20 -34.07
CA TYR A 183 3.58 -7.25 -32.96
C TYR A 183 5.01 -6.76 -32.69
N HIS A 184 5.24 -5.45 -32.81
CA HIS A 184 6.54 -4.85 -32.54
C HIS A 184 6.51 -3.93 -31.32
N ARG A 185 7.55 -4.00 -30.48
CA ARG A 185 7.81 -3.00 -29.44
C ARG A 185 8.52 -1.81 -30.08
N LYS A 186 8.08 -0.60 -29.73
CA LYS A 186 8.77 0.63 -30.15
C LYS A 186 10.14 0.68 -29.47
N ASP A 187 11.21 0.44 -30.24
CA ASP A 187 12.58 0.59 -29.76
C ASP A 187 12.84 2.03 -29.32
N VAL A 188 12.89 2.24 -28.00
CA VAL A 188 13.16 3.56 -27.39
C VAL A 188 14.61 4.01 -27.62
N SER A 189 15.49 3.10 -28.05
CA SER A 189 16.92 3.37 -28.27
C SER A 189 17.21 4.24 -29.50
N LYS A 190 16.28 4.39 -30.46
CA LYS A 190 16.57 5.08 -31.73
C LYS A 190 16.28 6.59 -31.74
N ASN A 191 15.68 7.16 -30.67
CA ASN A 191 15.30 8.57 -30.66
C ASN A 191 16.30 9.53 -29.98
N ARG A 192 17.51 9.09 -29.59
CA ARG A 192 18.48 9.95 -28.89
C ARG A 192 19.53 10.62 -29.79
N HIS A 193 19.52 10.41 -31.10
CA HIS A 193 20.45 11.07 -32.01
C HIS A 193 19.72 11.80 -33.14
N LYS A 194 19.46 13.09 -32.90
CA LYS A 194 19.44 14.16 -33.92
C LYS A 194 19.32 15.53 -33.22
N LYS A 195 20.46 16.04 -32.75
CA LYS A 195 20.72 17.48 -32.71
C LYS A 195 22.00 17.71 -33.52
N PRO A 196 21.97 18.43 -34.64
CA PRO A 196 23.18 18.79 -35.36
C PRO A 196 23.85 19.93 -34.57
N ARG A 197 25.07 19.70 -34.11
CA ARG A 197 25.95 20.74 -33.61
C ARG A 197 27.12 20.85 -34.58
N THR A 198 27.10 21.93 -35.34
CA THR A 198 28.13 22.36 -36.29
C THR A 198 29.37 22.84 -35.54
N SER A 199 30.52 22.20 -35.79
CA SER A 199 31.87 22.78 -36.00
C SER A 199 32.95 21.68 -35.91
N GLU A 200 33.78 21.62 -36.95
CA GLU A 200 34.90 20.75 -37.36
C GLU A 200 36.05 20.48 -36.32
N PRO A 201 37.23 19.90 -36.69
CA PRO A 201 37.53 18.50 -37.10
C PRO A 201 38.76 17.88 -36.36
N ALA A 202 39.18 16.66 -36.79
CA ALA A 202 40.41 15.87 -36.46
C ALA A 202 40.31 14.93 -35.23
N THR A 203 40.65 13.63 -35.24
CA THR A 203 41.35 12.70 -36.15
C THR A 203 41.00 11.24 -35.73
N PRO A 204 41.36 10.20 -36.52
CA PRO A 204 40.76 8.86 -36.44
C PRO A 204 41.48 7.93 -35.45
N ASP A 205 40.85 6.80 -35.07
CA ASP A 205 41.25 5.45 -35.55
C ASP A 205 40.79 4.29 -34.63
N VAL A 206 40.60 3.13 -35.29
CA VAL A 206 40.68 1.73 -34.82
C VAL A 206 39.54 1.07 -34.01
N ARG A 207 38.73 0.28 -34.75
CA ARG A 207 38.27 -1.13 -34.50
C ARG A 207 37.48 -1.42 -33.20
N ARG A 208 36.53 -2.35 -33.13
CA ARG A 208 36.34 -3.63 -33.83
C ARG A 208 34.92 -4.13 -33.54
N ARG A 209 34.27 -4.63 -34.59
CA ARG A 209 33.02 -5.42 -34.55
C ARG A 209 33.15 -6.63 -33.61
N ARG A 210 32.05 -7.02 -32.97
CA ARG A 210 31.64 -8.44 -32.85
C ARG A 210 30.14 -8.55 -32.61
N SER A 211 29.44 -8.93 -33.67
CA SER A 211 28.14 -9.59 -33.66
C SER A 211 28.32 -11.02 -33.16
N THR A 212 27.43 -11.51 -32.30
CA THR A 212 27.28 -12.95 -32.09
C THR A 212 25.80 -13.23 -31.90
N ALA A 213 25.25 -13.98 -32.87
CA ALA A 213 23.91 -14.52 -32.89
C ALA A 213 23.79 -15.69 -31.90
N LEU A 214 22.62 -15.84 -31.31
CA LEU A 214 22.22 -17.07 -30.61
C LEU A 214 21.39 -17.92 -31.59
N PRO A 215 21.72 -19.21 -31.80
CA PRO A 215 20.87 -20.12 -32.53
C PRO A 215 19.74 -20.66 -31.64
N SER A 216 18.65 -20.94 -32.34
CA SER A 216 17.43 -21.61 -31.92
C SER A 216 17.61 -23.13 -31.93
N ASP A 217 16.70 -23.79 -31.20
CA ASP A 217 16.10 -25.11 -31.49
C ASP A 217 16.68 -26.37 -30.82
N GLY A 218 15.76 -27.28 -30.44
CA GLY A 218 16.06 -28.72 -30.30
C GLY A 218 15.83 -29.38 -28.94
N GLU A 219 14.58 -29.80 -28.75
CA GLU A 219 14.00 -31.00 -28.09
C GLU A 219 14.87 -32.14 -27.47
N GLU A 220 14.24 -32.77 -26.46
CA GLU A 220 14.26 -34.21 -26.08
C GLU A 220 15.28 -34.83 -25.08
N GLU A 221 14.65 -35.54 -24.12
CA GLU A 221 15.00 -36.81 -23.46
C GLU A 221 16.08 -36.96 -22.34
N GLU A 222 15.55 -37.37 -21.18
CA GLU A 222 15.89 -38.52 -20.33
C GLU A 222 17.32 -38.80 -19.79
N GLN A 223 17.33 -38.93 -18.45
CA GLN A 223 18.03 -39.93 -17.62
C GLN A 223 19.56 -39.87 -17.42
N SER A 224 19.88 -39.74 -16.12
CA SER A 224 20.84 -40.54 -15.33
C SER A 224 22.19 -39.94 -14.89
N ASN A 225 22.34 -39.97 -13.55
CA ASN A 225 23.51 -40.37 -12.76
C ASN A 225 24.79 -39.51 -12.67
N HIS A 226 24.99 -39.01 -11.45
CA HIS A 226 26.21 -38.99 -10.64
C HIS A 226 27.56 -38.60 -11.27
N SER A 227 28.13 -37.48 -10.79
CA SER A 227 29.54 -37.47 -10.39
C SER A 227 29.82 -36.35 -9.35
N PRO A 228 30.45 -36.67 -8.20
CA PRO A 228 30.86 -35.71 -7.19
C PRO A 228 32.31 -35.24 -7.44
N TYR A 229 32.67 -34.05 -6.91
CA TYR A 229 34.01 -33.45 -6.96
C TYR A 229 34.52 -32.95 -8.32
N ALA A 230 34.21 -31.68 -8.62
CA ALA A 230 35.14 -30.81 -9.34
C ALA A 230 34.97 -29.37 -8.84
N ALA A 231 35.72 -29.05 -7.80
CA ALA A 231 35.84 -27.71 -7.27
C ALA A 231 36.93 -26.92 -8.03
N ALA A 232 36.65 -25.62 -8.13
CA ALA A 232 37.59 -24.50 -8.06
C ALA A 232 38.17 -23.90 -9.36
N PHE A 233 38.32 -22.57 -9.26
CA PHE A 233 39.02 -21.61 -10.12
C PHE A 233 38.25 -21.07 -11.32
N TYR A 234 37.51 -19.96 -11.12
CA TYR A 234 37.85 -18.66 -11.72
C TYR A 234 37.31 -17.52 -10.87
N GLN A 235 38.27 -16.77 -10.33
CA GLN A 235 38.11 -15.53 -9.57
C GLN A 235 37.76 -14.35 -10.49
N GLN A 236 36.92 -13.46 -9.94
CA GLN A 236 37.01 -12.00 -10.02
C GLN A 236 36.76 -11.32 -11.38
N GLN A 237 35.53 -10.82 -11.54
CA GLN A 237 35.33 -9.46 -12.04
C GLN A 237 34.55 -8.64 -11.03
N ALA A 238 35.22 -7.60 -10.53
CA ALA A 238 34.71 -6.63 -9.59
C ALA A 238 33.53 -5.84 -10.19
N THR A 239 32.44 -5.78 -9.45
CA THR A 239 31.36 -4.80 -9.65
C THR A 239 31.25 -3.96 -8.36
N PRO A 240 30.87 -2.67 -8.48
CA PRO A 240 31.10 -1.66 -7.45
C PRO A 240 30.23 -1.88 -6.20
N ALA A 241 30.85 -1.61 -5.04
CA ALA A 241 30.32 -1.76 -3.70
C ALA A 241 28.96 -1.06 -3.51
N TYR A 242 27.89 -1.86 -3.48
CA TYR A 242 26.68 -1.53 -2.75
C TYR A 242 26.78 -2.20 -1.38
N SER A 243 26.72 -1.37 -0.35
CA SER A 243 26.60 -1.77 1.05
C SER A 243 25.33 -2.60 1.25
N MET A 244 25.45 -3.91 1.09
CA MET A 244 24.51 -4.87 1.62
C MET A 244 25.00 -5.18 3.03
N SER A 245 24.29 -4.63 4.02
CA SER A 245 24.36 -5.12 5.39
C SER A 245 24.19 -6.64 5.37
N PRO A 246 25.09 -7.41 6.01
CA PRO A 246 25.03 -8.87 5.98
C PRO A 246 23.67 -9.32 6.51
N VAL A 247 22.94 -10.05 5.67
CA VAL A 247 21.76 -10.81 6.10
C VAL A 247 22.25 -11.75 7.22
N PRO A 248 21.62 -11.74 8.40
CA PRO A 248 22.01 -12.66 9.46
C PRO A 248 21.90 -14.09 8.90
N PRO A 249 22.92 -14.94 9.08
CA PRO A 249 22.87 -16.31 8.60
C PRO A 249 21.67 -16.98 9.26
N VAL A 250 20.68 -17.34 8.44
CA VAL A 250 19.59 -18.20 8.89
C VAL A 250 20.24 -19.50 9.36
N PRO A 251 20.07 -19.92 10.62
CA PRO A 251 20.70 -21.13 11.12
C PRO A 251 20.25 -22.31 10.25
N ALA A 252 21.21 -23.05 9.71
CA ALA A 252 20.99 -24.17 8.79
C ALA A 252 20.15 -25.31 9.40
N HIS A 253 19.83 -25.24 10.68
CA HIS A 253 18.94 -26.18 11.36
C HIS A 253 17.47 -26.09 10.91
N VAL A 254 17.04 -25.02 10.24
CA VAL A 254 15.61 -24.79 9.91
C VAL A 254 15.11 -25.64 8.74
N LEU A 255 16.00 -26.19 7.90
CA LEU A 255 15.61 -27.03 6.76
C LEU A 255 15.78 -28.54 6.98
N GLU A 256 16.45 -28.96 8.05
CA GLU A 256 16.76 -30.38 8.27
C GLU A 256 15.70 -31.11 9.13
N SER A 257 14.79 -30.37 9.78
CA SER A 257 13.77 -30.95 10.67
C SER A 257 12.49 -31.41 9.96
N VAL A 258 12.25 -31.02 8.70
CA VAL A 258 11.02 -31.37 7.98
C VAL A 258 11.19 -32.64 7.12
N GLU A 259 12.42 -33.04 6.78
CA GLU A 259 12.66 -34.20 5.89
C GLU A 259 12.94 -35.53 6.62
N ASN A 260 13.11 -35.53 7.94
CA ASN A 260 13.31 -36.75 8.72
C ASN A 260 12.00 -37.22 9.34
N GLY A 261 11.18 -37.92 8.54
CA GLY A 261 9.81 -38.35 8.86
C GLY A 261 9.65 -39.40 9.97
N THR A 262 10.15 -39.14 11.18
CA THR A 262 9.96 -40.00 12.36
C THR A 262 9.33 -39.31 13.57
N THR A 263 9.07 -38.00 13.52
CA THR A 263 8.39 -37.28 14.60
C THR A 263 6.87 -37.34 14.44
N SER A 264 6.15 -37.49 15.55
CA SER A 264 4.68 -37.46 15.55
C SER A 264 4.19 -36.09 15.07
N ILE A 265 3.04 -36.05 14.39
CA ILE A 265 2.42 -34.79 13.95
C ILE A 265 2.17 -33.87 15.15
N GLU A 266 1.81 -34.46 16.30
CA GLU A 266 1.62 -33.74 17.57
C GLU A 266 2.91 -33.06 18.06
N ASP A 267 4.08 -33.69 17.87
CA ASP A 267 5.38 -33.11 18.25
C ASP A 267 5.75 -31.94 17.34
N GLN A 268 5.40 -32.02 16.05
CA GLN A 268 5.64 -30.95 15.08
C GLN A 268 4.74 -29.74 15.35
N GLU A 269 3.48 -29.96 15.70
CA GLU A 269 2.55 -28.90 16.10
C GLU A 269 3.04 -28.19 17.37
N MET A 270 3.42 -28.96 18.39
CA MET A 270 3.96 -28.41 19.64
C MET A 270 5.25 -27.61 19.39
N GLN A 271 6.12 -28.06 18.50
CA GLN A 271 7.35 -27.35 18.16
C GLN A 271 7.05 -26.04 17.42
N ALA A 272 6.10 -26.03 16.49
CA ALA A 272 5.68 -24.81 15.79
C ALA A 272 5.06 -23.79 16.76
N GLU A 273 4.26 -24.24 17.73
CA GLU A 273 3.69 -23.36 18.76
C GLU A 273 4.78 -22.74 19.65
N LEU A 274 5.78 -23.53 20.07
CA LEU A 274 6.91 -23.03 20.85
C LEU A 274 7.73 -21.98 20.07
N GLU A 275 7.97 -22.20 18.78
CA GLU A 275 8.68 -21.25 17.93
C GLU A 275 7.93 -19.92 17.79
N VAL A 276 6.60 -19.97 17.63
CA VAL A 276 5.76 -18.76 17.60
C VAL A 276 5.83 -18.02 18.94
N ALA A 277 5.70 -18.73 20.06
CA ALA A 277 5.78 -18.14 21.39
C ALA A 277 7.14 -17.46 21.67
N GLU A 278 8.24 -18.08 21.24
CA GLU A 278 9.57 -17.51 21.37
C GLU A 278 9.77 -16.27 20.48
N ALA A 279 9.25 -16.31 19.25
CA ALA A 279 9.30 -15.17 18.34
C ALA A 279 8.51 -13.97 18.89
N GLU A 280 7.32 -14.21 19.44
CA GLU A 280 6.50 -13.17 20.08
C GLU A 280 7.17 -12.58 21.31
N LEU A 281 7.78 -13.42 22.16
CA LEU A 281 8.50 -12.98 23.35
C LEU A 281 9.72 -12.13 22.99
N ASN A 282 10.46 -12.51 21.94
CA ASN A 282 11.59 -11.72 21.44
C ASN A 282 11.13 -10.39 20.83
N ALA A 283 10.02 -10.37 20.07
CA ALA A 283 9.44 -9.15 19.54
C ALA A 283 8.97 -8.20 20.67
N ALA A 284 8.36 -8.75 21.73
CA ALA A 284 7.95 -7.99 22.90
C ALA A 284 9.14 -7.37 23.64
N ARG A 285 10.24 -8.12 23.83
CA ARG A 285 11.49 -7.61 24.43
C ARG A 285 12.09 -6.47 23.62
N LEU A 286 12.16 -6.60 22.29
CA LEU A 286 12.65 -5.54 21.40
C LEU A 286 11.79 -4.28 21.47
N ARG A 287 10.46 -4.42 21.49
CA ARG A 287 9.54 -3.28 21.69
C ARG A 287 9.81 -2.58 23.01
N GLN A 288 9.95 -3.32 24.12
CA GLN A 288 10.26 -2.72 25.42
C GLN A 288 11.59 -1.97 25.43
N GLN A 289 12.64 -2.53 24.82
CA GLN A 289 13.93 -1.86 24.69
C GLN A 289 13.83 -0.56 23.88
N TYR A 290 13.06 -0.57 22.79
CA TYR A 290 12.80 0.63 21.98
C TYR A 290 12.11 1.73 22.80
N TRP A 291 11.05 1.39 23.53
CA TRP A 291 10.35 2.35 24.41
C TRP A 291 11.24 2.87 25.53
N ALA A 292 12.08 2.01 26.13
CA ALA A 292 13.02 2.43 27.16
C ALA A 292 14.06 3.41 26.60
N LYS A 293 14.56 3.19 25.37
CA LYS A 293 15.48 4.10 24.69
C LYS A 293 14.81 5.44 24.39
N LEU A 294 13.61 5.42 23.82
CA LEU A 294 12.82 6.62 23.52
C LEU A 294 12.57 7.46 24.79
N LYS A 295 12.24 6.80 25.91
CA LYS A 295 12.04 7.47 27.20
C LYS A 295 13.32 8.11 27.74
N ARG A 296 14.47 7.44 27.59
CA ARG A 296 15.78 8.00 27.98
C ARG A 296 16.15 9.22 27.13
N GLU A 297 15.95 9.17 25.82
CA GLU A 297 16.21 10.30 24.91
C GLU A 297 15.31 11.49 25.24
N LYS A 298 14.01 11.25 25.48
CA LYS A 298 13.08 12.31 25.91
C LYS A 298 13.52 12.94 27.24
N ASN A 299 13.84 12.13 28.26
CA ASN A 299 14.30 12.65 29.55
C ASN A 299 15.64 13.39 29.44
N ALA A 300 16.53 12.98 28.54
CA ALA A 300 17.80 13.68 28.29
C ALA A 300 17.59 15.05 27.63
N LEU A 301 16.59 15.19 26.74
CA LEU A 301 16.20 16.49 26.18
C LEU A 301 15.56 17.39 27.23
N GLU A 302 14.72 16.85 28.11
CA GLU A 302 14.05 17.63 29.17
C GLU A 302 15.00 18.09 30.29
N HIS A 303 16.12 17.38 30.53
CA HIS A 303 17.10 17.73 31.56
C HIS A 303 18.44 18.25 31.04
N GLY A 304 18.68 18.23 29.73
CA GLY A 304 19.92 18.68 29.10
C GLY A 304 20.09 20.20 28.99
N ASP A 305 19.04 20.98 29.23
CA ASP A 305 19.07 22.46 29.19
C ASP A 305 19.42 23.11 30.53
N ALA A 306 19.64 22.32 31.58
CA ALA A 306 20.24 22.79 32.83
C ALA A 306 21.76 22.77 32.73
N SER A 307 22.32 23.46 31.73
CA SER A 307 23.75 23.80 31.74
C SER A 307 23.96 24.78 32.91
N PRO A 308 24.69 24.42 33.97
CA PRO A 308 24.99 25.36 35.04
C PRO A 308 25.85 26.45 34.42
N ASN A 309 25.27 27.64 34.28
CA ASN A 309 25.92 28.87 33.91
C ASN A 309 26.95 29.21 35.00
N ASN A 310 28.09 28.52 34.96
CA ASN A 310 29.21 28.72 35.86
C ASN A 310 30.16 29.69 35.18
N GLY A 311 29.83 30.96 35.28
CA GLY A 311 30.72 32.05 34.91
C GLY A 311 30.25 33.35 35.53
N PRO A 312 31.13 34.31 35.86
CA PRO A 312 32.58 34.23 36.03
C PRO A 312 33.00 34.79 37.41
N GLY A 313 33.73 33.99 38.19
CA GLY A 313 34.39 34.49 39.40
C GLY A 313 35.55 35.41 39.01
N GLY A 314 35.27 36.69 38.86
CA GLY A 314 36.27 37.73 38.67
C GLY A 314 37.24 37.76 39.84
N GLN A 315 38.51 37.48 39.57
CA GLN A 315 39.61 37.95 40.39
C GLN A 315 40.15 39.24 39.78
N SER A 316 39.55 40.33 40.26
CA SER A 316 40.26 41.58 40.48
C SER A 316 41.39 41.33 41.48
N TYR A 317 42.60 41.82 41.23
CA TYR A 317 43.35 42.73 42.10
C TYR A 317 44.85 42.74 41.74
N MET A 318 45.32 43.97 41.49
CA MET A 318 46.67 44.54 41.60
C MET A 318 47.78 44.02 40.71
#